data_AF-A0A955Z9B6-F1
#
_entry.id   AF-A0A955Z9B6-F1
#
_cell.length_a   1.000
_cell.length_b   1.000
_cell.length_c   1.000
_cell.angle_alpha   90.00
_cell.angle_beta   90.00
_cell.angle_gamma   90.00
#
_symmetry.space_group_name_H-M   'P 1'
#
loop_
_entity.id
_entity.type
_entity.pdbx_description
1 polymer ?
#
loop_
_entity_poly.entity_id
_entity_poly.type
_entity_poly.pdbx_seq_one_letter_code
_entity_poly.pdbx_strand_id
1 'polypeptide(L)'
;MLVLRASWVLGLGALFAVACTDQVSPTLGTPAPGDPPDPSADAAAPSEGGAGLDAGADAGPGASFTGKCADTFGDQLTEGFGRIDGLIYAVQRPTDVNCTFPNKDHLILQVWMAGKVYRLVVNVQSDRAGQDPKVRYAIKPHALVGPAFAEGWHTGIALDYPSMLGVTNADFTPLALTDLVEAIAKELTIGKPVSVYGESGQGRPESAHKIHRNNAGQNQDGAIVVDPASASPRFLLFHFDQQTF
;
A
#
# COMPACT_ATOMS: atom_id res chain seq x y z
N MET A 1 -36.99 46.08 20.19
CA MET A 1 -35.83 46.86 20.65
C MET A 1 -34.60 46.00 20.40
N LEU A 2 -33.92 46.05 19.25
CA LEU A 2 -33.31 47.16 18.52
C LEU A 2 -32.35 47.99 19.38
N VAL A 3 -31.05 47.66 19.35
CA VAL A 3 -29.96 48.65 19.19
C VAL A 3 -28.83 47.97 18.39
N LEU A 4 -28.70 48.39 17.12
CA LEU A 4 -27.48 48.32 16.30
C LEU A 4 -26.61 49.55 16.58
N ARG A 5 -25.27 49.42 16.48
CA ARG A 5 -24.27 50.39 15.91
C ARG A 5 -22.84 49.86 16.21
N ALA A 6 -22.03 49.48 15.21
CA ALA A 6 -21.14 50.30 14.35
C ALA A 6 -19.90 50.83 15.14
N SER A 7 -18.63 50.67 14.76
CA SER A 7 -17.97 51.03 13.49
C SER A 7 -16.46 50.68 13.47
N TRP A 8 -15.97 50.22 12.31
CA TRP A 8 -14.75 50.57 11.54
C TRP A 8 -13.35 50.77 12.19
N VAL A 9 -12.34 50.09 11.63
CA VAL A 9 -11.05 50.69 11.19
C VAL A 9 -10.53 49.98 9.93
N LEU A 10 -10.24 50.78 8.89
CA LEU A 10 -9.54 50.41 7.66
C LEU A 10 -8.04 50.18 7.93
N GLY A 11 -7.45 49.17 7.27
CA GLY A 11 -6.00 49.01 7.12
C GLY A 11 -5.64 48.81 5.66
N LEU A 12 -5.17 49.90 5.04
CA LEU A 12 -4.71 50.02 3.66
C LEU A 12 -3.19 49.71 3.58
N GLY A 13 -2.75 49.03 2.52
CA GLY A 13 -1.33 48.98 2.10
C GLY A 13 -0.77 47.55 1.98
N ALA A 14 -0.01 47.17 0.96
CA ALA A 14 0.54 47.90 -0.17
C ALA A 14 0.86 46.92 -1.31
N LEU A 15 0.77 47.41 -2.54
CA LEU A 15 1.28 46.78 -3.75
C LEU A 15 2.81 46.62 -3.68
N PHE A 16 3.32 45.48 -4.13
CA PHE A 16 4.57 45.40 -4.87
C PHE A 16 4.38 44.52 -6.10
N ALA A 17 4.55 45.12 -7.27
CA ALA A 17 4.73 44.45 -8.54
C ALA A 17 6.21 44.54 -8.91
N VAL A 18 6.84 43.43 -9.30
CA VAL A 18 7.94 43.40 -10.28
C VAL A 18 7.86 42.08 -11.04
N ALA A 19 7.75 42.21 -12.36
CA ALA A 19 7.80 41.15 -13.36
C ALA A 19 9.26 40.75 -13.67
N CYS A 20 9.48 39.54 -14.18
CA CYS A 20 10.26 39.33 -15.40
C CYS A 20 10.05 37.92 -15.96
N THR A 21 9.75 37.94 -17.25
CA THR A 21 9.63 36.88 -18.25
C THR A 21 10.92 36.07 -18.39
N ASP A 22 10.81 34.77 -18.66
CA ASP A 22 11.68 34.11 -19.64
C ASP A 22 10.94 32.92 -20.28
N GLN A 23 10.50 33.13 -21.53
CA GLN A 23 10.12 32.06 -22.43
C GLN A 23 11.35 31.66 -23.25
N VAL A 24 11.70 30.37 -23.20
CA VAL A 24 12.59 29.75 -24.18
C VAL A 24 11.91 28.50 -24.72
N SER A 25 11.43 28.58 -25.96
CA SER A 25 11.16 27.43 -26.80
C SER A 25 12.26 27.33 -27.85
N PRO A 26 12.83 26.14 -28.09
CA PRO A 26 13.44 25.82 -29.36
C PRO A 26 12.60 24.78 -30.11
N THR A 27 12.05 25.27 -31.20
CA THR A 27 11.93 24.74 -32.56
C THR A 27 12.14 23.23 -32.82
N LEU A 28 11.14 22.72 -33.56
CA LEU A 28 11.04 21.49 -34.34
C LEU A 28 12.29 21.15 -35.17
N GLY A 29 12.61 19.85 -35.22
CA GLY A 29 13.45 19.23 -36.24
C GLY A 29 12.87 17.87 -36.65
N THR A 30 12.14 17.85 -37.76
CA THR A 30 11.69 16.63 -38.47
C THR A 30 12.55 16.45 -39.72
N PRO A 31 13.16 15.26 -39.92
CA PRO A 31 13.46 14.75 -41.25
C PRO A 31 12.54 13.58 -41.63
N ALA A 32 12.46 13.40 -42.95
CA ALA A 32 11.44 12.75 -43.77
C ALA A 32 11.50 11.19 -43.82
N PRO A 33 10.54 10.52 -44.50
CA PRO A 33 10.37 9.07 -44.55
C PRO A 33 11.00 8.40 -45.79
N GLY A 34 11.23 7.08 -45.71
CA GLY A 34 11.64 6.15 -46.79
C GLY A 34 12.55 5.06 -46.21
N ASP A 35 12.38 3.75 -46.39
CA ASP A 35 11.66 2.94 -47.39
C ASP A 35 11.20 1.60 -46.76
N PRO A 36 10.15 0.94 -47.29
CA PRO A 36 9.85 -0.48 -47.05
C PRO A 36 10.13 -1.33 -48.31
N PRO A 37 9.82 -2.64 -48.32
CA PRO A 37 10.67 -3.77 -47.93
C PRO A 37 11.09 -4.63 -49.14
N ASP A 38 12.02 -5.59 -48.95
CA ASP A 38 12.20 -6.70 -49.91
C ASP A 38 12.42 -8.04 -49.17
N PRO A 39 11.91 -9.18 -49.69
CA PRO A 39 11.55 -10.37 -48.92
C PRO A 39 12.52 -11.54 -49.09
N SER A 40 12.21 -12.59 -48.32
CA SER A 40 12.46 -14.00 -48.62
C SER A 40 13.89 -14.53 -48.45
N ALA A 41 14.09 -15.46 -47.52
CA ALA A 41 14.01 -16.89 -47.85
C ALA A 41 14.43 -17.76 -46.65
N ASP A 42 13.74 -18.89 -46.55
CA ASP A 42 13.97 -20.00 -45.63
C ASP A 42 15.43 -20.49 -45.57
N ALA A 43 15.90 -20.80 -44.37
CA ALA A 43 16.91 -21.83 -44.15
C ALA A 43 16.72 -22.49 -42.77
N ALA A 44 16.83 -23.81 -42.79
CA ALA A 44 16.45 -24.75 -41.75
C ALA A 44 17.26 -24.66 -40.44
N ALA A 45 16.69 -25.28 -39.41
CA ALA A 45 17.27 -25.50 -38.09
C ALA A 45 18.66 -26.18 -38.13
N PRO A 46 19.42 -26.03 -37.04
CA PRO A 46 19.69 -27.20 -36.22
C PRO A 46 19.38 -26.98 -34.73
N SER A 47 18.84 -28.03 -34.13
CA SER A 47 18.85 -28.30 -32.69
C SER A 47 20.29 -28.20 -32.15
N GLU A 48 20.48 -27.61 -30.96
CA GLU A 48 21.34 -28.09 -29.86
C GLU A 48 21.10 -27.23 -28.60
N GLY A 49 21.18 -27.86 -27.43
CA GLY A 49 20.67 -27.37 -26.16
C GLY A 49 21.34 -26.09 -25.65
N GLY A 50 20.50 -25.20 -25.13
CA GLY A 50 20.89 -24.16 -24.20
C GLY A 50 20.04 -24.30 -22.95
N ALA A 51 20.67 -24.64 -21.83
CA ALA A 51 20.08 -24.56 -20.50
C ALA A 51 19.45 -23.17 -20.34
N GLY A 52 18.12 -23.12 -20.34
CA GLY A 52 17.36 -21.92 -20.04
C GLY A 52 17.59 -21.56 -18.59
N LEU A 53 18.34 -20.48 -18.39
CA LEU A 53 18.73 -19.90 -17.12
C LEU A 53 17.54 -19.79 -16.16
N ASP A 54 17.64 -20.49 -15.03
CA ASP A 54 16.87 -20.17 -13.83
C ASP A 54 17.23 -18.75 -13.39
N ALA A 55 16.45 -17.77 -13.85
CA ALA A 55 16.36 -16.48 -13.16
C ALA A 55 15.45 -16.64 -11.94
N GLY A 56 15.83 -17.55 -11.03
CA GLY A 56 15.29 -17.62 -9.69
C GLY A 56 16.03 -16.59 -8.84
N ALA A 57 15.39 -15.45 -8.63
CA ALA A 57 15.88 -14.38 -7.78
C ALA A 57 16.42 -14.92 -6.45
N ASP A 58 17.59 -14.40 -6.04
CA ASP A 58 18.22 -14.62 -4.74
C ASP A 58 17.19 -14.52 -3.62
N ALA A 59 16.71 -15.69 -3.17
CA ALA A 59 16.15 -15.81 -1.84
C ALA A 59 17.31 -15.54 -0.88
N GLY A 60 17.27 -14.40 -0.19
CA GLY A 60 18.17 -14.13 0.91
C GLY A 60 18.25 -15.33 1.89
N PRO A 61 19.33 -15.43 2.66
CA PRO A 61 19.72 -16.68 3.32
C PRO A 61 18.64 -17.19 4.30
N GLY A 62 18.07 -18.36 4.00
CA GLY A 62 17.66 -19.35 5.00
C GLY A 62 16.27 -19.26 5.64
N ALA A 63 15.40 -18.32 5.26
CA ALA A 63 14.03 -18.31 5.80
C ALA A 63 13.14 -19.37 5.12
N SER A 64 12.74 -20.41 5.87
CA SER A 64 11.71 -21.36 5.40
C SER A 64 10.32 -20.76 5.64
N PHE A 65 9.72 -20.24 4.57
CA PHE A 65 8.37 -19.69 4.59
C PHE A 65 7.33 -20.82 4.55
N THR A 66 7.02 -21.38 5.71
CA THR A 66 6.03 -22.48 5.83
C THR A 66 4.60 -22.00 6.02
N GLY A 67 4.39 -20.69 6.21
CA GLY A 67 3.10 -20.10 6.58
C GLY A 67 2.74 -20.29 8.05
N LYS A 68 3.59 -20.96 8.85
CA LYS A 68 3.43 -21.04 10.30
C LYS A 68 3.70 -19.68 10.93
N CYS A 69 2.90 -19.32 11.93
CA CYS A 69 3.09 -18.11 12.72
C CYS A 69 4.48 -18.08 13.37
N ALA A 70 5.05 -16.88 13.45
CA ALA A 70 6.28 -16.63 14.20
C ALA A 70 6.01 -16.60 15.70
N ASP A 71 7.01 -17.04 16.46
CA ASP A 71 7.02 -16.96 17.93
C ASP A 71 7.87 -15.79 18.46
N THR A 72 8.65 -15.16 17.58
CA THR A 72 9.49 -14.00 17.90
C THR A 72 9.35 -12.94 16.83
N PHE A 73 9.36 -11.66 17.24
CA PHE A 73 9.20 -10.52 16.35
C PHE A 73 10.41 -9.57 16.40
N GLY A 74 10.57 -8.76 15.36
CA GLY A 74 11.61 -7.74 15.26
C GLY A 74 11.30 -6.46 16.03
N ASP A 75 12.15 -5.45 15.88
CA ASP A 75 12.15 -4.22 16.70
C ASP A 75 12.52 -2.95 15.92
N GLN A 76 12.34 -2.97 14.59
CA GLN A 76 12.78 -1.89 13.69
C GLN A 76 11.67 -0.93 13.26
N LEU A 77 10.40 -1.15 13.66
CA LEU A 77 9.34 -0.21 13.32
C LEU A 77 9.43 1.02 14.24
N THR A 78 9.92 2.13 13.70
CA THR A 78 9.88 3.41 14.40
C THR A 78 8.44 3.91 14.55
N GLU A 79 8.18 4.67 15.61
CA GLU A 79 6.86 5.23 15.89
C GLU A 79 6.35 6.12 14.73
N GLY A 80 5.08 5.97 14.39
CA GLY A 80 4.39 6.79 13.40
C GLY A 80 3.91 6.01 12.17
N PHE A 81 3.39 6.75 11.19
CA PHE A 81 2.90 6.18 9.94
C PHE A 81 4.04 5.87 8.98
N GLY A 82 3.95 4.73 8.31
CA GLY A 82 4.91 4.29 7.32
C GLY A 82 4.42 3.10 6.50
N ARG A 83 5.30 2.58 5.65
CA ARG A 83 5.10 1.37 4.85
C ARG A 83 6.20 0.38 5.17
N ILE A 84 5.81 -0.83 5.56
CA ILE A 84 6.74 -1.96 5.60
C ILE A 84 6.74 -2.61 4.21
N ASP A 85 7.94 -2.83 3.69
CA ASP A 85 8.20 -3.60 2.48
C ASP A 85 8.96 -4.86 2.88
N GLY A 86 8.46 -6.03 2.50
CA GLY A 86 9.07 -7.32 2.85
C GLY A 86 8.42 -8.49 2.16
N LEU A 87 8.57 -9.68 2.75
CA LEU A 87 7.98 -10.93 2.26
C LEU A 87 6.86 -11.40 3.19
N ILE A 88 5.80 -11.97 2.64
CA ILE A 88 4.72 -12.55 3.44
C ILE A 88 5.26 -13.77 4.19
N TYR A 89 5.31 -13.70 5.53
CA TYR A 89 5.78 -14.80 6.37
C TYR A 89 4.65 -15.78 6.72
N ALA A 90 3.54 -15.23 7.23
CA ALA A 90 2.35 -15.98 7.60
C ALA A 90 1.11 -15.09 7.53
N VAL A 91 -0.06 -15.71 7.36
CA VAL A 91 -1.36 -15.06 7.48
C VAL A 91 -2.08 -15.74 8.63
N GLN A 92 -2.06 -15.10 9.79
CA GLN A 92 -2.69 -15.60 11.00
C GLN A 92 -4.14 -15.11 11.07
N ARG A 93 -5.05 -16.06 11.01
CA ARG A 93 -6.50 -15.86 11.02
C ARG A 93 -7.01 -15.69 12.45
N PRO A 94 -8.21 -15.10 12.63
CA PRO A 94 -8.85 -15.03 13.95
C PRO A 94 -9.04 -16.36 14.68
N THR A 95 -9.09 -17.46 13.92
CA THR A 95 -9.23 -18.83 14.45
C THR A 95 -7.91 -19.47 14.90
N ASP A 96 -6.76 -18.86 14.60
CA ASP A 96 -5.44 -19.42 14.84
C ASP A 96 -4.96 -19.11 16.27
N VAL A 97 -5.68 -19.65 17.24
CA VAL A 97 -5.50 -19.36 18.68
C VAL A 97 -4.19 -19.85 19.28
N ASN A 98 -3.46 -20.72 18.57
CA ASN A 98 -2.17 -21.27 19.02
C ASN A 98 -0.98 -20.39 18.60
N CYS A 99 -1.20 -19.37 17.76
CA CYS A 99 -0.16 -18.45 17.34
C CYS A 99 0.16 -17.43 18.44
N THR A 100 1.41 -16.96 18.48
CA THR A 100 1.80 -15.87 19.37
C THR A 100 0.98 -14.60 19.07
N PHE A 101 0.51 -13.91 20.12
CA PHE A 101 -0.43 -12.77 20.04
C PHE A 101 -1.71 -13.08 19.24
N PRO A 102 -2.52 -14.08 19.65
CA PRO A 102 -3.77 -14.38 18.98
C PRO A 102 -4.72 -13.18 19.08
N ASN A 103 -5.51 -12.99 18.04
CA ASN A 103 -6.48 -11.91 17.98
C ASN A 103 -7.75 -12.42 17.31
N LYS A 104 -8.92 -12.16 17.89
CA LYS A 104 -10.21 -12.76 17.49
C LYS A 104 -11.01 -11.90 16.50
N ASP A 105 -10.61 -10.66 16.29
CA ASP A 105 -11.32 -9.65 15.50
C ASP A 105 -10.42 -8.96 14.45
N HIS A 106 -9.14 -9.33 14.40
CA HIS A 106 -8.16 -8.87 13.44
C HIS A 106 -7.51 -10.04 12.71
N LEU A 107 -7.20 -9.83 11.43
CA LEU A 107 -6.25 -10.68 10.71
C LEU A 107 -4.84 -10.15 11.01
N ILE A 108 -3.92 -11.05 11.30
CA ILE A 108 -2.52 -10.70 11.51
C ILE A 108 -1.71 -11.13 10.28
N LEU A 109 -1.30 -10.15 9.50
CA LEU A 109 -0.33 -10.35 8.43
C LEU A 109 1.07 -10.30 9.06
N GLN A 110 1.84 -11.36 8.93
CA GLN A 110 3.21 -11.40 9.42
C GLN A 110 4.14 -11.15 8.24
N VAL A 111 5.00 -10.14 8.33
CA VAL A 111 5.93 -9.77 7.25
C VAL A 111 7.36 -10.00 7.70
N TRP A 112 8.13 -10.72 6.90
CA TRP A 112 9.56 -10.86 7.04
C TRP A 112 10.27 -9.68 6.40
N MET A 113 11.08 -8.98 7.18
CA MET A 113 11.85 -7.82 6.76
C MET A 113 13.16 -7.80 7.56
N ALA A 114 14.30 -7.57 6.88
CA ALA A 114 15.61 -7.45 7.51
C ALA A 114 15.96 -8.63 8.46
N GLY A 115 15.55 -9.84 8.09
CA GLY A 115 15.84 -11.06 8.85
C GLY A 115 14.94 -11.30 10.08
N LYS A 116 13.88 -10.51 10.27
CA LYS A 116 12.94 -10.61 11.39
C LYS A 116 11.49 -10.59 10.91
N VAL A 117 10.57 -11.04 11.77
CA VAL A 117 9.13 -11.02 11.49
C VAL A 117 8.47 -9.85 12.22
N TYR A 118 7.55 -9.16 11.55
CA TYR A 118 6.77 -8.06 12.10
C TYR A 118 5.29 -8.38 12.03
N ARG A 119 4.54 -7.87 13.01
CA ARG A 119 3.10 -8.14 13.19
C ARG A 119 2.25 -6.98 12.66
N LEU A 120 1.53 -7.20 11.57
CA LEU A 120 0.68 -6.20 10.94
C LEU A 120 -0.78 -6.52 11.22
N VAL A 121 -1.43 -5.65 12.00
CA VAL A 121 -2.79 -5.86 12.53
C VAL A 121 -3.83 -5.26 11.60
N VAL A 122 -4.54 -6.12 10.87
CA VAL A 122 -5.52 -5.74 9.85
C VAL A 122 -6.92 -5.82 10.44
N ASN A 123 -7.67 -4.72 10.37
CA ASN A 123 -9.05 -4.68 10.82
C ASN A 123 -9.92 -5.49 9.87
N VAL A 124 -10.54 -6.56 10.38
CA VAL A 124 -11.50 -7.39 9.62
C VAL A 124 -12.90 -7.38 10.21
N GLN A 125 -13.10 -6.64 11.30
CA GLN A 125 -14.37 -6.40 11.95
C GLN A 125 -14.35 -5.04 12.66
N SER A 126 -15.49 -4.34 12.72
CA SER A 126 -15.71 -3.27 13.70
C SER A 126 -16.25 -3.86 15.01
N ASP A 127 -15.59 -3.57 16.12
CA ASP A 127 -16.01 -3.95 17.48
C ASP A 127 -16.68 -2.79 18.23
N ARG A 128 -16.85 -1.63 17.58
CA ARG A 128 -17.44 -0.44 18.19
C ARG A 128 -18.95 -0.62 18.35
N ALA A 129 -19.42 -0.42 19.58
CA ALA A 129 -20.84 -0.51 19.91
C ALA A 129 -21.69 0.42 19.02
N GLY A 130 -22.75 -0.13 18.42
CA GLY A 130 -23.69 0.62 17.58
C GLY A 130 -23.22 0.88 16.15
N GLN A 131 -22.09 0.31 15.72
CA GLN A 131 -21.61 0.37 14.33
C GLN A 131 -21.89 -0.92 13.59
N ASP A 132 -21.90 -0.87 12.25
CA ASP A 132 -21.95 -2.08 11.45
C ASP A 132 -20.63 -2.87 11.63
N PRO A 133 -20.68 -4.14 12.08
CA PRO A 133 -19.48 -4.95 12.30
C PRO A 133 -18.71 -5.28 11.02
N LYS A 134 -19.34 -5.16 9.84
CA LYS A 134 -18.69 -5.44 8.56
C LYS A 134 -17.59 -4.41 8.28
N VAL A 135 -16.56 -4.80 7.54
CA VAL A 135 -15.56 -3.88 7.02
C VAL A 135 -15.74 -3.76 5.52
N ARG A 136 -15.57 -2.55 5.00
CA ARG A 136 -15.80 -2.22 3.59
C ARG A 136 -14.49 -2.47 2.88
N TYR A 137 -14.53 -3.32 1.88
CA TYR A 137 -13.36 -3.89 1.22
C TYR A 137 -13.38 -3.61 -0.28
N ALA A 138 -12.22 -3.25 -0.83
CA ALA A 138 -12.02 -3.10 -2.26
C ALA A 138 -10.62 -3.57 -2.66
N ILE A 139 -10.49 -3.97 -3.93
CA ILE A 139 -9.21 -4.22 -4.58
C ILE A 139 -9.03 -3.19 -5.69
N LYS A 140 -7.92 -2.45 -5.67
CA LYS A 140 -7.62 -1.42 -6.66
C LYS A 140 -6.25 -1.67 -7.30
N PRO A 141 -6.20 -2.02 -8.60
CA PRO A 141 -4.96 -1.95 -9.36
C PRO A 141 -4.46 -0.50 -9.41
N HIS A 142 -3.23 -0.26 -8.96
CA HIS A 142 -2.62 1.06 -8.98
C HIS A 142 -1.09 0.93 -8.84
N ALA A 143 -0.34 1.87 -9.42
CA ALA A 143 1.09 1.95 -9.14
C ALA A 143 1.35 2.12 -7.64
N LEU A 144 2.45 1.57 -7.14
CA LEU A 144 2.84 1.73 -5.74
C LEU A 144 2.98 3.23 -5.40
N VAL A 145 2.34 3.67 -4.32
CA VAL A 145 2.36 5.08 -3.90
C VAL A 145 3.61 5.36 -3.06
N GLY A 146 4.40 6.35 -3.44
CA GLY A 146 5.69 6.64 -2.82
C GLY A 146 6.85 5.95 -3.55
N PRO A 147 8.01 5.77 -2.90
CA PRO A 147 9.18 5.14 -3.51
C PRO A 147 8.88 3.73 -4.01
N ALA A 148 9.66 3.26 -4.99
CA ALA A 148 9.63 1.87 -5.45
C ALA A 148 9.82 0.89 -4.27
N PHE A 149 9.36 -0.35 -4.45
CA PHE A 149 9.54 -1.39 -3.43
C PHE A 149 11.02 -1.57 -3.10
N ALA A 150 11.34 -1.47 -1.82
CA ALA A 150 12.66 -1.77 -1.29
C ALA A 150 12.45 -2.32 0.12
N GLU A 151 13.01 -3.48 0.46
CA GLU A 151 12.80 -4.07 1.80
C GLU A 151 13.14 -3.06 2.91
N GLY A 152 12.25 -2.93 3.91
CA GLY A 152 12.46 -2.04 5.05
C GLY A 152 11.19 -1.40 5.61
N TRP A 153 11.37 -0.56 6.62
CA TRP A 153 10.33 0.32 7.17
C TRP A 153 10.53 1.75 6.67
N HIS A 154 9.56 2.27 5.92
CA HIS A 154 9.63 3.56 5.23
C HIS A 154 8.70 4.57 5.88
N THR A 155 9.26 5.52 6.62
CA THR A 155 8.53 6.64 7.24
C THR A 155 8.45 7.86 6.32
N GLY A 156 7.57 8.81 6.62
CA GLY A 156 7.47 10.09 5.88
C GLY A 156 6.76 9.97 4.54
N ILE A 157 6.16 8.81 4.27
CA ILE A 157 5.28 8.57 3.13
C ILE A 157 3.83 8.92 3.50
N ALA A 158 3.00 9.09 2.47
CA ALA A 158 1.58 9.35 2.61
C ALA A 158 0.78 8.35 1.75
N LEU A 159 -0.44 8.08 2.19
CA LEU A 159 -1.46 7.40 1.40
C LEU A 159 -2.81 8.03 1.70
N ASP A 160 -3.52 8.44 0.67
CA ASP A 160 -4.90 8.88 0.77
C ASP A 160 -5.74 8.25 -0.34
N TYR A 161 -6.84 7.62 0.06
CA TYR A 161 -7.70 6.83 -0.83
C TYR A 161 -8.30 7.69 -1.97
N PRO A 162 -9.02 8.79 -1.71
CA PRO A 162 -9.57 9.63 -2.78
C PRO A 162 -8.51 10.25 -3.69
N SER A 163 -7.53 10.95 -3.10
CA SER A 163 -6.63 11.82 -3.89
C SER A 163 -5.51 11.07 -4.58
N MET A 164 -5.08 9.92 -4.07
CA MET A 164 -3.96 9.16 -4.63
C MET A 164 -4.38 7.90 -5.36
N LEU A 165 -5.49 7.26 -4.96
CA LEU A 165 -5.97 6.02 -5.59
C LEU A 165 -7.24 6.23 -6.43
N GLY A 166 -7.90 7.38 -6.31
CA GLY A 166 -9.14 7.69 -7.02
C GLY A 166 -10.27 6.72 -6.69
N VAL A 167 -10.36 6.29 -5.42
CA VAL A 167 -11.46 5.45 -4.92
C VAL A 167 -12.44 6.27 -4.09
N THR A 168 -13.69 5.85 -4.11
CA THR A 168 -14.84 6.43 -3.40
C THR A 168 -15.54 5.33 -2.60
N ASN A 169 -16.46 5.69 -1.69
CA ASN A 169 -17.21 4.67 -0.94
C ASN A 169 -17.96 3.67 -1.83
N ALA A 170 -18.35 4.07 -3.05
CA ALA A 170 -19.09 3.22 -3.99
C ALA A 170 -18.25 2.05 -4.54
N ASP A 171 -16.93 2.12 -4.45
CA ASP A 171 -16.02 1.09 -4.91
C ASP A 171 -15.90 -0.09 -3.92
N PHE A 172 -16.44 0.04 -2.71
CA PHE A 172 -16.25 -0.91 -1.63
C PHE A 172 -17.48 -1.77 -1.37
N THR A 173 -17.23 -3.04 -1.04
CA THR A 173 -18.27 -3.98 -0.62
C THR A 173 -18.14 -4.28 0.87
N PRO A 174 -19.23 -4.20 1.66
CA PRO A 174 -19.19 -4.57 3.07
C PRO A 174 -19.12 -6.11 3.22
N LEU A 175 -18.04 -6.59 3.83
CA LEU A 175 -17.81 -8.01 4.09
C LEU A 175 -17.86 -8.31 5.59
N ALA A 176 -18.46 -9.45 5.96
CA ALA A 176 -18.41 -9.97 7.32
C ALA A 176 -17.02 -10.53 7.64
N LEU A 177 -16.69 -10.68 8.93
CA LEU A 177 -15.36 -11.12 9.39
C LEU A 177 -14.83 -12.34 8.63
N THR A 178 -15.60 -13.42 8.55
CA THR A 178 -15.15 -14.67 7.90
C THR A 178 -14.93 -14.48 6.41
N ASP A 179 -15.86 -13.82 5.71
CA ASP A 179 -15.75 -13.57 4.27
C ASP A 179 -14.57 -12.65 3.95
N LEU A 180 -14.33 -11.63 4.77
CA LEU A 180 -13.22 -10.71 4.60
C LEU A 180 -11.87 -11.39 4.86
N VAL A 181 -11.76 -12.21 5.89
CA VAL A 181 -10.53 -12.99 6.17
C VAL A 181 -10.19 -13.88 4.98
N GLU A 182 -11.16 -14.59 4.39
CA GLU A 182 -10.92 -15.42 3.21
C GLU A 182 -10.60 -14.58 1.96
N ALA A 183 -11.29 -13.45 1.77
CA ALA A 183 -11.01 -12.54 0.67
C ALA A 183 -9.57 -12.02 0.72
N ILE A 184 -9.09 -11.57 1.89
CA ILE A 184 -7.69 -11.13 2.07
C ILE A 184 -6.73 -12.31 1.86
N ALA A 185 -6.97 -13.45 2.50
CA ALA A 185 -6.06 -14.60 2.45
C ALA A 185 -5.88 -15.14 1.03
N LYS A 186 -6.93 -15.09 0.18
CA LYS A 186 -6.85 -15.49 -1.23
C LYS A 186 -5.87 -14.64 -2.04
N GLU A 187 -5.69 -13.38 -1.66
CA GLU A 187 -4.79 -12.46 -2.36
C GLU A 187 -3.33 -12.56 -1.89
N LEU A 188 -3.09 -13.25 -0.78
CA LEU A 188 -1.77 -13.31 -0.14
C LEU A 188 -1.12 -14.67 -0.36
N THR A 189 0.06 -14.66 -0.99
CA THR A 189 0.88 -15.86 -1.18
C THR A 189 2.11 -15.81 -0.29
N ILE A 190 2.28 -16.80 0.57
CA ILE A 190 3.45 -16.94 1.45
C ILE A 190 4.75 -16.87 0.63
N GLY A 191 5.74 -16.12 1.14
CA GLY A 191 7.03 -15.87 0.50
C GLY A 191 7.02 -14.83 -0.61
N LYS A 192 5.87 -14.26 -0.99
CA LYS A 192 5.80 -13.20 -2.01
C LYS A 192 6.02 -11.80 -1.42
N PRO A 193 6.54 -10.85 -2.23
CA PRO A 193 6.66 -9.46 -1.82
C PRO A 193 5.32 -8.83 -1.45
N VAL A 194 5.32 -8.02 -0.41
CA VAL A 194 4.17 -7.24 0.06
C VAL A 194 4.63 -5.89 0.59
N SER A 195 3.82 -4.86 0.34
CA SER A 195 3.95 -3.58 1.03
C SER A 195 2.74 -3.36 1.91
N VAL A 196 2.91 -2.90 3.15
CA VAL A 196 1.78 -2.63 4.06
C VAL A 196 1.93 -1.23 4.65
N TYR A 197 0.95 -0.37 4.37
CA TYR A 197 0.84 0.96 4.96
C TYR A 197 0.10 0.84 6.28
N GLY A 198 0.64 1.44 7.33
CA GLY A 198 0.06 1.41 8.66
C GLY A 198 0.81 2.32 9.63
N GLU A 199 0.36 2.32 10.88
CA GLU A 199 0.97 3.12 11.94
C GLU A 199 1.63 2.18 12.95
N SER A 200 2.89 2.42 13.29
CA SER A 200 3.55 1.79 14.43
C SER A 200 3.32 2.65 15.68
N GLY A 201 2.88 2.02 16.77
CA GLY A 201 2.59 2.72 18.01
C GLY A 201 3.82 2.95 18.87
N GLN A 202 3.76 3.93 19.77
CA GLN A 202 4.81 4.13 20.78
C GLN A 202 5.07 2.84 21.56
N GLY A 203 6.33 2.41 21.61
CA GLY A 203 6.74 1.19 22.33
C GLY A 203 6.26 -0.12 21.70
N ARG A 204 5.83 -0.11 20.44
CA ARG A 204 5.43 -1.30 19.67
C ARG A 204 6.29 -1.50 18.41
N PRO A 205 7.63 -1.54 18.52
CA PRO A 205 8.49 -1.63 17.34
C PRO A 205 8.38 -2.98 16.59
N GLU A 206 7.66 -3.94 17.17
CA GLU A 206 7.35 -5.24 16.59
C GLU A 206 6.07 -5.25 15.73
N SER A 207 5.24 -4.19 15.80
CA SER A 207 3.88 -4.24 15.26
C SER A 207 3.39 -2.91 14.68
N ALA A 208 2.70 -2.99 13.54
CA ALA A 208 1.91 -1.87 13.00
C ALA A 208 0.42 -2.22 12.96
N HIS A 209 -0.41 -1.20 13.00
CA HIS A 209 -1.87 -1.25 13.11
C HIS A 209 -2.49 -0.16 12.24
N LYS A 210 -3.80 0.06 12.36
CA LYS A 210 -4.57 1.01 11.53
C LYS A 210 -4.46 0.77 10.02
N ILE A 211 -4.50 -0.50 9.61
CA ILE A 211 -4.47 -0.92 8.20
C ILE A 211 -5.88 -0.78 7.60
N HIS A 212 -6.33 0.47 7.48
CA HIS A 212 -7.60 0.89 6.90
C HIS A 212 -7.57 2.41 6.64
N ARG A 213 -8.56 2.97 5.93
CA ARG A 213 -8.81 4.41 5.85
C ARG A 213 -8.74 5.01 7.25
N ASN A 214 -7.88 5.97 7.49
CA ASN A 214 -7.65 6.50 8.84
C ASN A 214 -7.58 8.02 8.82
N ASN A 215 -6.47 8.62 9.24
CA ASN A 215 -6.33 10.06 9.45
C ASN A 215 -6.34 10.81 8.11
N ALA A 216 -7.54 11.04 7.56
CA ALA A 216 -7.75 11.71 6.28
C ALA A 216 -7.09 13.08 6.20
N GLY A 217 -7.12 13.85 7.29
CA GLY A 217 -6.47 15.15 7.36
C GLY A 217 -4.94 15.10 7.31
N GLN A 218 -4.33 13.91 7.37
CA GLN A 218 -2.88 13.70 7.38
C GLN A 218 -2.39 12.77 6.26
N ASN A 219 -3.28 12.29 5.38
CA ASN A 219 -2.96 11.31 4.33
C ASN A 219 -2.24 10.06 4.88
N GLN A 220 -2.80 9.47 5.95
CA GLN A 220 -2.24 8.30 6.62
C GLN A 220 -3.21 7.13 6.58
N ASP A 221 -3.68 6.78 5.39
CA ASP A 221 -4.49 5.60 5.18
C ASP A 221 -3.65 4.34 5.18
N GLY A 222 -4.13 3.32 5.88
CA GLY A 222 -3.53 2.01 5.83
C GLY A 222 -4.06 1.18 4.66
N ALA A 223 -3.23 0.30 4.13
CA ALA A 223 -3.56 -0.60 3.02
C ALA A 223 -2.55 -1.75 2.96
N ILE A 224 -2.91 -2.83 2.26
CA ILE A 224 -1.97 -3.89 1.85
C ILE A 224 -1.78 -3.78 0.35
N VAL A 225 -0.55 -3.88 -0.15
CA VAL A 225 -0.25 -3.92 -1.58
C VAL A 225 0.36 -5.26 -1.92
N VAL A 226 -0.33 -5.99 -2.79
CA VAL A 226 0.10 -7.27 -3.34
C VAL A 226 0.94 -7.02 -4.58
N ASP A 227 2.03 -7.78 -4.71
CA ASP A 227 3.00 -7.69 -5.81
C ASP A 227 3.50 -6.25 -6.05
N PRO A 228 4.00 -5.55 -5.01
CA PRO A 228 4.35 -4.12 -5.07
C PRO A 228 5.49 -3.79 -6.05
N ALA A 229 6.32 -4.77 -6.40
CA ALA A 229 7.40 -4.63 -7.37
C ALA A 229 6.99 -4.98 -8.81
N SER A 230 5.74 -5.42 -9.03
CA SER A 230 5.25 -5.78 -10.36
C SER A 230 4.84 -4.56 -11.17
N ALA A 231 4.58 -4.78 -12.47
CA ALA A 231 3.99 -3.76 -13.34
C ALA A 231 2.52 -3.44 -13.00
N SER A 232 1.86 -4.25 -12.15
CA SER A 232 0.46 -4.05 -11.78
C SER A 232 0.22 -4.40 -10.30
N PRO A 233 0.72 -3.58 -9.36
CA PRO A 233 0.42 -3.76 -7.95
C PRO A 233 -1.07 -3.62 -7.66
N ARG A 234 -1.55 -4.31 -6.62
CA ARG A 234 -2.96 -4.30 -6.24
C ARG A 234 -3.10 -3.90 -4.78
N PHE A 235 -3.80 -2.82 -4.53
CA PHE A 235 -4.11 -2.34 -3.20
C PHE A 235 -5.36 -3.06 -2.68
N LEU A 236 -5.24 -3.70 -1.52
CA LEU A 236 -6.34 -4.16 -0.69
C LEU A 236 -6.68 -3.04 0.29
N LEU A 237 -7.89 -2.52 0.17
CA LEU A 237 -8.33 -1.31 0.85
C LEU A 237 -9.45 -1.64 1.84
N PHE A 238 -9.46 -0.94 2.97
CA PHE A 238 -10.38 -1.21 4.07
C PHE A 238 -10.94 0.11 4.61
N HIS A 239 -12.23 0.18 4.92
CA HIS A 239 -12.77 1.25 5.76
C HIS A 239 -13.96 0.77 6.60
N PHE A 240 -14.25 1.51 7.66
CA PHE A 240 -15.46 1.30 8.47
C PHE A 240 -16.65 2.09 7.90
N ASP A 241 -17.86 1.72 8.31
CA ASP A 241 -19.12 2.31 7.84
C ASP A 241 -19.21 3.84 8.02
N GLN A 242 -18.66 4.35 9.12
CA GLN A 242 -18.65 5.78 9.45
C GLN A 242 -17.57 6.59 8.72
N GLN A 243 -16.67 5.93 7.98
CA GLN A 243 -15.58 6.57 7.27
C GLN A 243 -16.02 6.82 5.82
N THR A 244 -16.65 7.96 5.58
CA THR A 244 -17.17 8.35 4.27
C THR A 244 -16.27 9.35 3.57
N PHE A 245 -16.02 9.14 2.28
CA PHE A 245 -15.24 10.02 1.40
C PHE A 245 -15.72 9.98 -0.05
#